data_AF-A0A2A5DTX0-F1
#
_entry.id   AF-A0A2A5DTX0-F1
#
_cell.length_a   1.000
_cell.length_b   1.000
_cell.length_c   1.000
_cell.angle_alpha   90.00
_cell.angle_beta   90.00
_cell.angle_gamma   90.00
#
_symmetry.space_group_name_H-M   'P 1'
#
loop_
_entity.id
_entity.type
_entity.pdbx_description
1 polymer ?
#
loop_
_entity_poly.entity_id
_entity_poly.type
_entity_poly.pdbx_seq_one_letter_code
_entity_poly.pdbx_strand_id
1 'polypeptide(L)'
;MDWESEKDLVLEKEPRDWGKLIWPGVIGVFIVMIVALALQPNERVAVSQVRVKQILIQANVGDPASKEAAMETVTEVLALLEEGKSFESLAKKWSQDPASASSGGSLGWVEREELVIPIDNYIWTGPIGVISDPIETSFGLHLVLIVDRKITESELYERELQERVGSKGITSQ
;
A
#
# COMPACT_ATOMS: atom_id res chain seq x y z
N MET A 1 71.36 -28.34 -56.32
CA MET A 1 71.18 -29.45 -55.37
C MET A 1 70.40 -28.86 -54.21
N ASP A 2 69.23 -29.45 -53.94
CA ASP A 2 68.15 -28.96 -53.06
C ASP A 2 68.61 -28.43 -51.70
N TRP A 3 68.10 -27.26 -51.33
CA TRP A 3 68.17 -26.70 -49.98
C TRP A 3 66.77 -26.54 -49.36
N GLU A 4 65.78 -27.29 -49.86
CA GLU A 4 64.37 -27.11 -49.52
C GLU A 4 63.75 -28.30 -48.74
N SER A 5 64.48 -28.93 -47.82
CA SER A 5 63.92 -30.08 -47.06
C SER A 5 64.24 -30.16 -45.57
N GLU A 6 64.48 -29.04 -44.90
CA GLU A 6 64.74 -29.06 -43.44
C GLU A 6 63.98 -27.98 -42.65
N LYS A 7 62.72 -27.72 -43.03
CA LYS A 7 61.82 -26.86 -42.24
C LYS A 7 60.57 -27.54 -41.69
N ASP A 8 60.49 -28.86 -41.82
CA ASP A 8 59.42 -29.64 -41.24
C ASP A 8 59.99 -30.44 -40.08
N LEU A 9 59.84 -29.95 -38.85
CA LEU A 9 59.77 -30.71 -37.58
C LEU A 9 60.03 -29.82 -36.36
N VAL A 10 59.33 -28.69 -36.27
CA VAL A 10 58.88 -28.21 -34.95
C VAL A 10 57.37 -28.22 -35.00
N LEU A 11 56.79 -29.37 -34.65
CA LEU A 11 55.39 -29.44 -34.24
C LEU A 11 55.28 -28.68 -32.93
N GLU A 12 55.17 -27.35 -33.00
CA GLU A 12 54.66 -26.55 -31.89
C GLU A 12 53.22 -26.98 -31.66
N LYS A 13 53.05 -27.95 -30.75
CA LYS A 13 51.75 -28.36 -30.26
C LYS A 13 51.11 -27.11 -29.66
N GLU A 14 50.10 -26.58 -30.35
CA GLU A 14 49.40 -25.38 -29.89
C GLU A 14 49.06 -25.52 -28.40
N PRO A 15 49.36 -24.52 -27.56
CA PRO A 15 49.09 -24.61 -26.14
C PRO A 15 47.60 -24.86 -25.96
N ARG A 16 47.25 -25.95 -25.26
CA ARG A 16 45.87 -26.37 -25.03
C ARG A 16 45.03 -25.16 -24.64
N ASP A 17 44.04 -24.81 -25.45
CA ASP A 17 43.19 -23.64 -25.22
C ASP A 17 42.15 -23.93 -24.13
N TRP A 18 42.59 -23.80 -22.87
CA TRP A 18 41.75 -24.03 -21.69
C TRP A 18 40.56 -23.08 -21.60
N GLY A 19 40.58 -21.95 -22.33
CA GLY A 19 39.45 -21.01 -22.41
C GLY A 19 38.18 -21.69 -22.92
N LYS A 20 38.29 -22.57 -23.93
CA LYS A 20 37.16 -23.32 -24.51
C LYS A 20 36.57 -24.39 -23.57
N LEU A 21 37.32 -24.80 -22.54
CA LEU A 21 36.88 -25.80 -21.56
C LEU A 21 36.28 -25.18 -20.30
N ILE A 22 36.72 -23.98 -19.92
CA ILE A 22 36.27 -23.29 -18.69
C ILE A 22 34.98 -22.49 -18.95
N TRP A 23 34.84 -21.87 -20.12
CA TRP A 23 33.68 -21.04 -20.49
C TRP A 23 32.31 -21.74 -20.43
N PRO A 24 32.10 -22.98 -20.89
CA PRO A 24 30.80 -23.63 -20.76
C PRO A 24 30.38 -23.86 -19.29
N GLY A 25 31.34 -24.08 -18.39
CA GLY A 25 31.07 -24.18 -16.96
C GLY A 25 30.66 -22.83 -16.34
N VAL A 26 31.35 -21.75 -16.70
CA VAL A 26 31.03 -20.38 -16.25
C VAL A 26 29.66 -19.93 -16.77
N ILE A 27 29.35 -20.23 -18.04
CA ILE A 27 28.03 -20.00 -18.62
C ILE A 27 26.97 -20.81 -17.87
N GLY A 28 27.25 -22.06 -17.53
CA GLY A 28 26.36 -22.90 -16.74
C GLY A 28 26.04 -22.29 -15.37
N VAL A 29 27.05 -21.79 -14.65
CA VAL A 29 26.85 -21.09 -13.36
C VAL A 29 26.05 -19.80 -13.55
N PHE A 30 26.30 -19.03 -14.61
CA PHE A 30 25.53 -17.83 -14.92
C PHE A 30 24.06 -18.13 -15.27
N ILE A 31 23.80 -19.21 -16.02
CA ILE A 31 22.43 -19.65 -16.34
C ILE A 31 21.72 -20.12 -15.07
N VAL A 32 22.39 -20.91 -14.22
CA VAL A 32 21.83 -21.34 -12.93
C VAL A 32 21.56 -20.12 -12.04
N MET A 33 22.43 -19.12 -12.03
CA MET A 33 22.25 -17.88 -11.26
C MET A 33 21.09 -17.03 -11.79
N ILE A 34 20.92 -16.93 -13.12
CA ILE A 34 19.79 -16.22 -13.75
C ILE A 34 18.48 -16.94 -13.48
N VAL A 35 18.47 -18.28 -13.60
CA VAL A 35 17.29 -19.10 -13.30
C VAL A 35 16.96 -19.02 -11.81
N ALA A 36 17.96 -19.07 -10.92
CA ALA A 36 17.75 -18.90 -9.48
C ALA A 36 17.17 -17.52 -9.15
N LEU A 37 17.61 -16.46 -9.83
CA LEU A 37 17.06 -15.11 -9.68
C LEU A 37 15.62 -15.03 -10.21
N ALA A 38 15.33 -15.67 -11.35
CA ALA A 38 13.99 -15.71 -11.93
C ALA A 38 12.99 -16.56 -11.15
N LEU A 39 13.47 -17.50 -10.33
CA LEU A 39 12.67 -18.35 -9.44
C LEU A 39 12.55 -17.78 -8.02
N GLN A 40 13.13 -16.61 -7.72
CA GLN A 40 12.88 -15.98 -6.42
C GLN A 40 11.40 -15.62 -6.32
N PRO A 41 10.68 -16.11 -5.29
CA PRO A 41 9.33 -15.66 -5.03
C PRO A 41 9.38 -14.15 -4.80
N ASN A 42 8.53 -13.41 -5.51
CA ASN A 42 8.36 -11.99 -5.28
C ASN A 42 7.66 -11.83 -3.93
N GLU A 43 8.42 -11.82 -2.84
CA GLU A 43 7.95 -11.43 -1.52
C GLU A 43 7.62 -9.94 -1.58
N ARG A 44 6.43 -9.63 -2.12
CA ARG A 44 5.83 -8.32 -1.92
C ARG A 44 5.71 -8.19 -0.42
N VAL A 45 6.49 -7.28 0.17
CA VAL A 45 6.32 -6.86 1.55
C VAL A 45 4.84 -6.61 1.73
N ALA A 46 4.17 -7.41 2.55
CA ALA A 46 2.77 -7.18 2.84
C ALA A 46 2.70 -5.76 3.41
N VAL A 47 1.87 -4.92 2.81
CA VAL A 47 1.61 -3.55 3.25
C VAL A 47 0.29 -3.54 4.02
N SER A 48 0.22 -2.72 5.06
CA SER A 48 -1.01 -2.61 5.83
C SER A 48 -2.05 -1.88 5.01
N GLN A 49 -3.28 -2.38 5.06
CA GLN A 49 -4.39 -1.86 4.28
C GLN A 49 -5.65 -1.78 5.13
N VAL A 50 -6.45 -0.74 4.93
CA VAL A 50 -7.75 -0.57 5.57
C VAL A 50 -8.84 -0.59 4.52
N ARG A 51 -9.91 -1.35 4.74
CA ARG A 51 -11.09 -1.30 3.89
C ARG A 51 -12.08 -0.30 4.44
N VAL A 52 -12.42 0.72 3.66
CA VAL A 52 -13.23 1.85 4.16
C VAL A 52 -14.36 2.22 3.21
N LYS A 53 -15.42 2.77 3.80
CA LYS A 53 -16.51 3.44 3.10
C LYS A 53 -16.62 4.88 3.58
N GLN A 54 -17.03 5.80 2.71
CA GLN A 54 -17.27 7.19 3.05
C GLN A 54 -18.57 7.75 2.48
N ILE A 55 -19.10 8.76 3.15
CA ILE A 55 -20.12 9.68 2.62
C ILE A 55 -19.51 11.08 2.71
N LEU A 56 -19.31 11.72 1.57
CA LEU A 56 -18.85 13.10 1.48
C LEU A 56 -20.04 14.02 1.25
N ILE A 57 -20.21 15.02 2.11
CA ILE A 57 -21.06 16.18 1.86
C ILE A 57 -20.13 17.36 1.58
N GLN A 58 -20.12 17.86 0.34
CA GLN A 58 -19.23 18.95 -0.02
C GLN A 58 -19.67 20.24 0.66
N ALA A 59 -18.69 20.96 1.17
CA ALA A 59 -18.88 22.29 1.74
C ALA A 59 -17.61 23.11 1.59
N ASN A 60 -17.79 24.42 1.46
CA ASN A 60 -16.70 25.35 1.67
C ASN A 60 -16.52 25.53 3.18
N VAL A 61 -15.53 24.83 3.75
CA VAL A 61 -15.20 24.91 5.18
C VAL A 61 -14.76 26.31 5.64
N GLY A 62 -14.35 27.19 4.72
CA GLY A 62 -14.03 28.59 5.01
C GLY A 62 -15.27 29.49 5.11
N ASP A 63 -16.44 29.02 4.68
CA ASP A 63 -17.71 29.75 4.77
C ASP A 63 -18.61 29.12 5.84
N PRO A 64 -18.89 29.83 6.96
CA PRO A 64 -19.76 29.33 8.02
C PRO A 64 -21.14 28.88 7.54
N ALA A 65 -21.74 29.59 6.58
CA ALA A 65 -23.08 29.25 6.07
C ALA A 65 -23.06 27.94 5.28
N SER A 66 -22.05 27.75 4.42
CA SER A 66 -21.86 26.49 3.68
C SER A 66 -21.59 25.31 4.61
N LYS A 67 -20.79 25.53 5.67
CA LYS A 67 -20.48 24.50 6.66
C LYS A 67 -21.72 24.08 7.46
N GLU A 68 -22.53 25.05 7.88
CA GLU A 68 -23.76 24.79 8.64
C GLU A 68 -24.77 23.98 7.81
N ALA A 69 -24.97 24.33 6.53
CA ALA A 69 -25.84 23.57 5.62
C ALA A 69 -25.36 22.11 5.41
N ALA A 70 -24.05 21.90 5.28
CA ALA A 70 -23.51 20.55 5.21
C ALA A 70 -23.67 19.78 6.52
N MET A 71 -23.51 20.45 7.67
CA MET A 71 -23.70 19.83 8.98
C MET A 71 -25.15 19.40 9.22
N GLU A 72 -26.13 20.18 8.75
CA GLU A 72 -27.54 19.80 8.77
C GLU A 72 -27.77 18.51 7.96
N THR A 73 -27.22 18.45 6.74
CA THR A 73 -27.30 17.26 5.89
C THR A 73 -26.64 16.05 6.54
N VAL A 74 -25.46 16.23 7.13
CA VAL A 74 -24.74 15.16 7.83
C VAL A 74 -25.54 14.66 9.03
N THR A 75 -26.19 15.56 9.77
CA THR A 75 -27.04 15.21 10.92
C THR A 75 -28.25 14.38 10.47
N GLU A 76 -28.88 14.74 9.35
CA GLU A 76 -29.96 13.94 8.75
C GLU A 76 -29.46 12.55 8.34
N VAL A 77 -28.29 12.46 7.71
CA VAL A 77 -27.69 11.17 7.31
C VAL A 77 -27.38 10.30 8.54
N LEU A 78 -26.85 10.89 9.63
CA LEU A 78 -26.59 10.17 10.88
C LEU A 78 -27.89 9.66 11.52
N ALA A 79 -28.95 10.47 11.58
CA ALA A 79 -30.24 10.03 12.09
C ALA A 79 -30.79 8.84 11.29
N LEU A 80 -30.67 8.87 9.95
CA LEU A 80 -31.09 7.76 9.10
C LEU A 80 -30.23 6.49 9.32
N LEU A 81 -28.94 6.65 9.60
CA LEU A 81 -28.05 5.54 9.95
C LEU A 81 -28.45 4.91 11.29
N GLU A 82 -28.80 5.73 12.29
CA GLU A 82 -29.31 5.28 13.59
C GLU A 82 -30.66 4.56 13.49
N GLU A 83 -31.52 4.97 12.55
CA GLU A 83 -32.77 4.26 12.20
C GLU A 83 -32.53 2.92 11.49
N GLY A 84 -31.27 2.56 11.21
CA GLY A 84 -30.89 1.29 10.59
C GLY A 84 -30.92 1.30 9.06
N LYS A 85 -30.96 2.47 8.41
CA LYS A 85 -30.75 2.54 6.96
C LYS A 85 -29.33 2.10 6.63
N SER A 86 -29.17 1.36 5.53
CA SER A 86 -27.84 0.92 5.10
C SER A 86 -26.97 2.11 4.69
N PHE A 87 -25.71 2.11 5.14
CA PHE A 87 -24.70 3.08 4.73
C PHE A 87 -24.59 3.22 3.20
N GLU A 88 -24.65 2.10 2.49
CA GLU A 88 -24.51 2.05 1.03
C GLU A 88 -25.63 2.80 0.29
N SER A 89 -26.87 2.68 0.77
CA SER A 89 -28.01 3.39 0.19
C SER A 89 -27.93 4.89 0.45
N LEU A 90 -27.49 5.27 1.65
CA LEU A 90 -27.31 6.69 1.99
C LEU A 90 -26.12 7.29 1.24
N ALA A 91 -25.02 6.56 1.08
CA ALA A 91 -23.90 6.98 0.26
C ALA A 91 -24.30 7.20 -1.20
N LYS A 92 -25.08 6.29 -1.80
CA LYS A 92 -25.58 6.47 -3.18
C LYS A 92 -26.50 7.69 -3.34
N LYS A 93 -27.23 8.06 -2.29
CA LYS A 93 -28.22 9.14 -2.33
C LYS A 93 -27.62 10.50 -2.00
N TRP A 94 -26.76 10.55 -0.99
CA TRP A 94 -26.30 11.79 -0.37
C TRP A 94 -24.81 12.08 -0.60
N SER A 95 -23.99 11.07 -0.86
CA SER A 95 -22.55 11.29 -1.08
C SER A 95 -22.32 12.04 -2.39
N GLN A 96 -21.52 13.09 -2.29
CA GLN A 96 -21.06 13.91 -3.40
C GLN A 96 -19.61 13.57 -3.77
N ASP A 97 -19.09 12.43 -3.30
CA ASP A 97 -17.82 11.87 -3.77
C ASP A 97 -18.03 11.14 -5.11
N PRO A 98 -17.52 11.67 -6.23
CA PRO A 98 -17.71 11.05 -7.55
C PRO A 98 -17.04 9.67 -7.65
N ALA A 99 -16.01 9.39 -6.86
CA ALA A 99 -15.26 8.14 -6.94
C ALA A 99 -15.98 6.98 -6.26
N SER A 100 -16.74 7.24 -5.18
CA SER A 100 -17.31 6.19 -4.34
C SER A 100 -18.83 6.22 -4.17
N ALA A 101 -19.51 7.34 -4.46
CA ALA A 101 -20.96 7.45 -4.23
C ALA A 101 -21.75 6.33 -4.94
N SER A 102 -21.44 6.09 -6.22
CA SER A 102 -22.11 5.06 -7.03
C SER A 102 -21.88 3.63 -6.52
N SER A 103 -20.75 3.38 -5.86
CA SER A 103 -20.38 2.10 -5.24
C SER A 103 -20.76 2.01 -3.76
N GLY A 104 -21.72 2.84 -3.30
CA GLY A 104 -22.19 2.81 -1.91
C GLY A 104 -21.16 3.36 -0.92
N GLY A 105 -20.35 4.32 -1.36
CA GLY A 105 -19.31 4.96 -0.58
C GLY A 105 -18.02 4.16 -0.49
N SER A 106 -17.90 3.02 -1.18
CA SER A 106 -16.75 2.14 -1.05
C SER A 106 -15.50 2.71 -1.71
N LEU A 107 -14.43 2.89 -0.93
CA LEU A 107 -13.09 3.26 -1.43
C LEU A 107 -12.19 2.04 -1.68
N GLY A 108 -12.63 0.84 -1.26
CA GLY A 108 -11.82 -0.37 -1.39
C GLY A 108 -10.79 -0.50 -0.27
N TRP A 109 -9.68 -1.16 -0.56
CA TRP A 109 -8.53 -1.25 0.34
C TRP A 109 -7.63 -0.06 0.08
N VAL A 110 -7.37 0.73 1.11
CA VAL A 110 -6.50 1.89 1.07
C VAL A 110 -5.25 1.66 1.92
N GLU A 111 -4.13 2.13 1.42
CA GLU A 111 -2.84 2.15 2.13
C GLU A 111 -2.65 3.48 2.87
N ARG A 112 -1.61 3.55 3.69
CA ARG A 112 -1.28 4.76 4.45
C ARG A 112 -0.96 5.90 3.47
N GLU A 113 -1.37 7.11 3.80
CA GLU A 113 -1.11 8.32 2.99
C GLU A 113 -1.85 8.36 1.63
N GLU A 114 -2.74 7.40 1.33
CA GLU A 114 -3.57 7.45 0.11
C GLU A 114 -4.78 8.39 0.25
N LEU A 115 -5.21 8.65 1.49
CA LEU A 115 -6.33 9.55 1.80
C LEU A 115 -5.85 10.86 2.42
N VAL A 116 -6.74 11.86 2.43
CA VAL A 116 -6.48 13.12 3.11
C VAL A 116 -6.18 12.90 4.59
N ILE A 117 -5.21 13.64 5.11
CA ILE A 117 -4.63 13.46 6.47
C ILE A 117 -5.69 13.24 7.57
N PRO A 118 -6.80 14.02 7.66
CA PRO A 118 -7.79 13.79 8.70
C PRO A 118 -8.45 12.41 8.63
N ILE A 119 -8.74 11.93 7.42
CA ILE A 119 -9.36 10.63 7.18
C ILE A 119 -8.33 9.52 7.39
N ASP A 120 -7.12 9.66 6.84
CA ASP A 120 -6.04 8.67 7.00
C ASP A 120 -5.79 8.42 8.50
N ASN A 121 -5.62 9.47 9.30
CA ASN A 121 -5.44 9.34 10.74
C ASN A 121 -6.59 8.61 11.44
N TYR A 122 -7.84 8.90 11.04
CA TYR A 122 -9.01 8.23 11.61
C TYR A 122 -9.06 6.74 11.24
N ILE A 123 -8.80 6.36 9.99
CA ILE A 123 -8.95 4.96 9.56
C ILE A 123 -7.93 4.01 10.21
N TRP A 124 -6.80 4.54 10.68
CA TRP A 124 -5.76 3.78 11.39
C TRP A 124 -5.98 3.68 12.91
N THR A 125 -6.79 4.58 13.48
CA THR A 125 -7.02 4.68 14.93
C THR A 125 -8.44 4.30 15.35
N GLY A 126 -9.42 4.53 14.48
CA GLY A 126 -10.84 4.34 14.74
C GLY A 126 -11.26 2.88 14.90
N PRO A 127 -12.41 2.61 15.54
CA PRO A 127 -12.94 1.27 15.68
C PRO A 127 -13.53 0.73 14.38
N ILE A 128 -13.33 -0.58 14.12
CA ILE A 128 -13.92 -1.27 12.96
C ILE A 128 -15.43 -1.43 13.18
N GLY A 129 -16.22 -1.20 12.13
CA GLY A 129 -17.68 -1.34 12.13
C GLY A 129 -18.44 -0.16 12.73
N VAL A 130 -17.75 0.88 13.18
CA VAL A 130 -18.34 2.08 13.76
C VAL A 130 -18.25 3.23 12.76
N ILE A 131 -19.31 4.04 12.69
CA ILE A 131 -19.35 5.25 11.86
C ILE A 131 -18.66 6.37 12.63
N SER A 132 -17.80 7.13 11.95
CA SER A 132 -17.10 8.27 12.53
C SER A 132 -18.03 9.43 12.86
N ASP A 133 -17.59 10.29 13.77
CA ASP A 133 -18.06 11.66 13.82
C ASP A 133 -17.75 12.38 12.48
N PRO A 134 -18.42 13.49 12.16
CA PRO A 134 -18.15 14.26 10.94
C PRO A 134 -16.70 14.75 10.89
N ILE A 135 -15.92 14.25 9.94
CA ILE A 135 -14.53 14.63 9.73
C ILE A 135 -14.47 15.76 8.70
N GLU A 136 -13.92 16.90 9.09
CA GLU A 136 -13.75 18.06 8.22
C GLU A 136 -12.50 17.96 7.36
N THR A 137 -12.63 18.23 6.07
CA THR A 137 -11.53 18.28 5.11
C THR A 137 -11.71 19.46 4.17
N SER A 138 -10.74 19.71 3.29
CA SER A 138 -10.86 20.73 2.23
C SER A 138 -12.01 20.50 1.26
N PHE A 139 -12.57 19.28 1.19
CA PHE A 139 -13.68 18.94 0.32
C PHE A 139 -15.05 19.12 0.99
N GLY A 140 -15.10 19.15 2.33
CA GLY A 140 -16.33 19.23 3.10
C GLY A 140 -16.32 18.33 4.33
N LEU A 141 -17.47 17.76 4.65
CA LEU A 141 -17.66 16.87 5.80
C LEU A 141 -17.74 15.41 5.34
N HIS A 142 -17.01 14.53 6.03
CA HIS A 142 -16.95 13.10 5.73
C HIS A 142 -17.47 12.28 6.90
N LEU A 143 -18.38 11.36 6.61
CA LEU A 143 -18.69 10.23 7.49
C LEU A 143 -17.92 9.01 7.00
N VAL A 144 -17.15 8.38 7.87
CA VAL A 144 -16.26 7.26 7.52
C VAL A 144 -16.68 6.02 8.28
N LEU A 145 -16.72 4.89 7.58
CA LEU A 145 -16.95 3.57 8.16
C LEU A 145 -15.78 2.66 7.82
N ILE A 146 -15.11 2.16 8.85
CA ILE A 146 -14.04 1.17 8.70
C ILE A 146 -14.69 -0.20 8.61
N VAL A 147 -14.55 -0.87 7.47
CA VAL A 147 -15.13 -2.20 7.23
C VAL A 147 -14.20 -3.29 7.71
N ASP A 148 -12.90 -3.14 7.46
CA ASP A 148 -11.88 -4.14 7.80
C ASP A 148 -10.50 -3.47 7.89
N ARG A 149 -9.57 -4.09 8.61
CA ARG A 149 -8.19 -3.60 8.73
C ARG A 149 -7.21 -4.79 8.73
N LYS A 150 -6.27 -4.76 7.79
CA LYS A 150 -5.16 -5.71 7.70
C LYS A 150 -3.87 -4.98 8.07
N ILE A 151 -3.34 -5.29 9.25
CA ILE A 151 -2.04 -4.77 9.70
C ILE A 151 -1.01 -5.88 9.54
N THR A 152 0.16 -5.52 9.04
CA THR A 152 1.26 -6.46 8.81
C THR A 152 1.99 -6.76 10.11
N GLU A 153 2.63 -7.92 10.19
CA GLU A 153 3.38 -8.31 11.40
C GLU A 153 4.51 -7.32 11.72
N SER A 154 5.16 -6.78 10.70
CA SER A 154 6.20 -5.76 10.86
C SER A 154 5.65 -4.48 11.51
N GLU A 155 4.49 -4.01 11.08
CA GLU A 155 3.89 -2.78 11.62
C GLU A 155 3.31 -3.00 13.03
N LEU A 156 2.76 -4.20 13.31
CA LEU A 156 2.38 -4.59 14.66
C LEU A 156 3.59 -4.61 15.60
N TYR A 157 4.70 -5.18 15.16
CA TYR A 157 5.93 -5.24 15.94
C TYR A 157 6.51 -3.84 16.19
N GLU A 158 6.52 -2.97 15.18
CA GLU A 158 6.95 -1.58 15.32
C GLU A 158 6.07 -0.80 16.30
N ARG A 159 4.74 -0.97 16.25
CA ARG A 159 3.80 -0.37 17.20
C ARG A 159 4.08 -0.85 18.64
N GLU A 160 4.30 -2.14 18.85
CA GLU A 160 4.63 -2.70 20.16
C GLU A 160 5.95 -2.14 20.71
N LEU A 161 6.98 -2.04 19.86
CA LEU A 161 8.25 -1.43 20.24
C LEU A 161 8.08 0.04 20.65
N GLN A 162 7.30 0.81 19.90
CA GLN A 162 7.01 2.20 20.21
C GLN A 162 6.28 2.34 21.56
N GLU A 163 5.29 1.50 21.84
CA GLU A 163 4.59 1.47 23.12
C GLU A 163 5.56 1.16 24.28
N ARG A 164 6.46 0.19 24.10
CA ARG A 164 7.46 -0.20 25.11
C ARG A 164 8.50 0.90 25.36
N VAL A 165 8.95 1.59 24.30
CA VAL A 165 9.90 2.71 24.41
C VAL A 165 9.22 3.92 25.05
N GLY A 166 8.00 4.26 24.61
CA GLY A 166 7.21 5.36 25.18
C GLY A 166 6.85 5.14 26.64
N SER A 167 6.52 3.90 27.03
CA SER A 167 6.25 3.53 28.44
C SER A 167 7.49 3.70 29.33
N LYS A 168 8.68 3.33 28.87
CA LYS A 168 9.93 3.47 29.64
C LYS A 168 10.41 4.91 29.81
N GLY A 169 10.00 5.83 28.93
CA GLY A 169 10.35 7.26 29.04
C GLY A 169 9.63 8.02 30.14
N ILE A 170 8.51 7.49 30.66
CA ILE A 170 7.64 8.17 31.63
C ILE A 170 7.95 7.75 33.08
N THR A 171 8.64 6.62 33.30
CA THR A 171 8.91 6.06 34.65
C THR A 171 10.25 6.50 35.25
N SER A 172 10.90 7.54 34.74
CA SER A 172 12.19 8.02 35.27
C SER A 172 12.24 9.52 35.53
N GLN A 173 11.29 10.04 36.33
CA GLN A 173 11.46 11.26 37.13
C GLN A 173 10.88 11.06 38.52
#